data_AF-A9DR61-F1
#
_entry.id   AF-A9DR61-F1
#
_cell.length_a   1.000
_cell.length_b   1.000
_cell.length_c   1.000
_cell.angle_alpha   90.00
_cell.angle_beta   90.00
_cell.angle_gamma   90.00
#
_symmetry.space_group_name_H-M   'P 1'
#
loop_
_entity.id
_entity.type
_entity.pdbx_description
1 polymer ?
#
loop_
_entity_poly.entity_id
_entity_poly.type
_entity_poly.pdbx_seq_one_letter_code
_entity_poly.pdbx_strand_id
1 'polypeptide(L)'
;MKFYHYTPTIRLKEIIESKEIKLATQSVFNKKEKPVAWVSTNPNWENTATKMVSTIFGKPRQLTFEEQAENLGCARIEVKSTGLMTWAKLKHKANMDLKAARAFEFTGKQKKANPNEWFGSLTPIKNDRWIKIEVFENGKWQEFKTSK
;
A
#
# COMPACT_ATOMS: atom_id res chain seq x y z
N MET A 1 11.42 2.71 -13.59
CA MET A 1 10.14 2.41 -12.92
C MET A 1 10.25 2.82 -11.46
N LYS A 2 9.22 3.44 -10.90
CA LYS A 2 9.19 3.88 -9.49
C LYS A 2 8.24 2.99 -8.70
N PHE A 3 8.48 2.84 -7.41
CA PHE A 3 7.69 1.99 -6.51
C PHE A 3 7.25 2.81 -5.31
N TYR A 4 5.96 2.81 -5.04
CA TYR A 4 5.35 3.62 -4.01
C TYR A 4 4.64 2.76 -2.99
N HIS A 5 4.98 2.91 -1.71
CA HIS A 5 4.12 2.47 -0.63
C HIS A 5 3.09 3.56 -0.34
N TYR A 6 1.81 3.26 -0.49
CA TYR A 6 0.71 4.18 -0.21
C TYR A 6 0.14 3.98 1.20
N THR A 7 -0.09 5.08 1.91
CA THR A 7 -0.60 5.08 3.28
C THR A 7 -1.43 6.33 3.56
N PRO A 8 -2.40 6.29 4.49
CA PRO A 8 -2.98 7.53 5.01
C PRO A 8 -1.92 8.41 5.67
N THR A 9 -2.02 9.73 5.51
CA THR A 9 -1.07 10.69 6.12
C THR A 9 -1.02 10.54 7.64
N ILE A 10 -2.16 10.24 8.28
CA ILE A 10 -2.24 10.00 9.73
C ILE A 10 -1.36 8.84 10.24
N ARG A 11 -0.94 7.91 9.37
CA ARG A 11 -0.05 6.78 9.71
C ARG A 11 1.41 7.06 9.38
N LEU A 12 1.70 8.16 8.69
CA LEU A 12 3.04 8.47 8.19
C LEU A 12 4.05 8.64 9.33
N LYS A 13 3.65 9.32 10.42
CA LYS A 13 4.49 9.49 11.61
C LYS A 13 4.95 8.15 12.19
N GLU A 14 4.05 7.17 12.35
CA GLU A 14 4.40 5.83 12.85
C GLU A 14 5.41 5.11 11.94
N ILE A 15 5.23 5.23 10.62
CA ILE A 15 6.14 4.61 9.65
C ILE A 15 7.53 5.24 9.76
N ILE A 16 7.62 6.58 9.82
CA ILE A 16 8.87 7.31 9.98
C ILE A 16 9.57 6.92 11.29
N GLU A 17 8.86 6.91 12.41
CA GLU A 17 9.40 6.59 13.73
C GLU A 17 9.91 5.14 13.81
N SER A 18 9.19 4.19 13.20
CA SER A 18 9.63 2.80 13.13
C SER A 18 10.74 2.54 12.10
N LYS A 19 11.05 3.52 11.24
CA LYS A 19 12.07 3.45 10.17
C LYS A 19 11.85 2.29 9.19
N GLU A 20 10.62 1.81 9.07
CA GLU A 20 10.29 0.71 8.18
C GLU A 20 8.85 0.73 7.70
N ILE A 21 8.66 0.30 6.44
CA ILE A 21 7.35 -0.14 5.97
C ILE A 21 7.18 -1.59 6.44
N LYS A 22 6.31 -1.77 7.44
CA LYS A 22 6.01 -3.06 8.07
C LYS A 22 5.28 -3.99 7.10
N LEU A 23 5.36 -5.30 7.40
CA LEU A 23 4.62 -6.33 6.67
C LEU A 23 3.11 -6.26 7.01
N ALA A 24 2.25 -6.40 6.01
CA ALA A 24 0.80 -6.40 6.20
C ALA A 24 0.31 -7.75 6.72
N THR A 25 0.11 -7.87 8.03
CA THR A 25 -0.31 -9.12 8.69
C THR A 25 -1.82 -9.36 8.67
N GLN A 26 -2.65 -8.29 8.58
CA GLN A 26 -4.11 -8.41 8.58
C GLN A 26 -4.67 -9.09 7.32
N SER A 27 -3.87 -9.22 6.26
CA SER A 27 -4.26 -9.84 4.99
C SER A 27 -3.67 -11.25 4.83
N VAL A 28 -3.19 -11.86 5.91
CA VAL A 28 -2.66 -13.22 5.93
C VAL A 28 -3.74 -14.14 6.48
N PHE A 29 -4.23 -15.06 5.65
CA PHE A 29 -5.39 -15.91 5.98
C PHE A 29 -4.98 -17.33 6.40
N ASN A 30 -3.70 -17.69 6.22
CA ASN A 30 -3.16 -19.00 6.57
C ASN A 30 -1.85 -18.86 7.37
N LYS A 31 -1.62 -19.73 8.36
CA LYS A 31 -0.38 -19.77 9.15
C LYS A 31 0.89 -19.96 8.30
N LYS A 32 0.77 -20.60 7.14
CA LYS A 32 1.91 -20.81 6.21
C LYS A 32 2.10 -19.67 5.22
N GLU A 33 1.16 -18.73 5.14
CA GLU A 33 1.26 -17.57 4.27
C GLU A 33 2.13 -16.50 4.94
N LYS A 34 2.98 -15.84 4.15
CA LYS A 34 3.92 -14.83 4.62
C LYS A 34 3.34 -13.44 4.34
N PRO A 35 3.33 -12.53 5.33
CA PRO A 35 2.88 -11.17 5.10
C PRO A 35 3.84 -10.43 4.16
N VAL A 36 3.32 -9.40 3.49
CA VAL A 36 4.04 -8.64 2.45
C VAL A 36 4.06 -7.16 2.80
N ALA A 37 5.20 -6.49 2.62
CA ALA A 37 5.28 -5.04 2.56
C ALA A 37 4.94 -4.60 1.12
N TRP A 38 3.78 -3.99 0.95
CA TRP A 38 3.19 -3.68 -0.36
C TRP A 38 3.70 -2.37 -0.96
N VAL A 39 3.95 -2.39 -2.26
CA VAL A 39 4.25 -1.20 -3.07
C VAL A 39 3.55 -1.31 -4.43
N SER A 40 3.31 -0.18 -5.08
CA SER A 40 2.70 -0.12 -6.41
C SER A 40 3.55 0.72 -7.36
N THR A 41 3.51 0.40 -8.65
CA THR A 41 4.12 1.24 -9.70
C THR A 41 3.17 2.29 -10.24
N ASN A 42 1.91 2.30 -9.77
CA ASN A 42 0.96 3.35 -10.10
C ASN A 42 1.53 4.72 -9.69
N PRO A 43 1.65 5.70 -10.59
CA PRO A 43 2.26 6.99 -10.27
C PRO A 43 1.31 7.95 -9.56
N ASN A 44 0.01 7.64 -9.51
CA ASN A 44 -1.02 8.51 -8.98
C ASN A 44 -1.46 8.02 -7.60
N TRP A 45 -2.21 6.93 -7.56
CA TRP A 45 -2.71 6.32 -6.32
C TRP A 45 -3.07 4.85 -6.58
N GLU A 46 -2.74 3.98 -5.62
CA GLU A 46 -3.16 2.58 -5.66
C GLU A 46 -4.55 2.44 -5.04
N ASN A 47 -5.58 2.21 -5.86
CA ASN A 47 -6.98 2.18 -5.41
C ASN A 47 -7.28 1.09 -4.35
N THR A 48 -6.46 0.04 -4.27
CA THR A 48 -6.57 -0.95 -3.19
C THR A 48 -6.07 -0.43 -1.83
N ALA A 49 -5.29 0.65 -1.79
CA ALA A 49 -4.84 1.29 -0.56
C ALA A 49 -5.92 2.18 0.10
N THR A 50 -6.95 2.59 -0.66
CA THR A 50 -8.06 3.41 -0.16
C THR A 50 -8.85 2.70 0.94
N LYS A 51 -9.07 3.36 2.08
CA LYS A 51 -9.65 2.74 3.27
C LYS A 51 -11.14 2.43 3.11
N MET A 52 -11.55 1.39 3.83
CA MET A 52 -12.94 1.04 4.03
C MET A 52 -13.43 1.74 5.30
N VAL A 53 -14.61 2.33 5.25
CA VAL A 53 -15.30 2.93 6.41
C VAL A 53 -16.65 2.25 6.61
N SER A 54 -17.10 2.21 7.85
CA SER A 54 -18.47 1.78 8.16
C SER A 54 -19.44 2.92 7.87
N THR A 55 -20.53 2.63 7.16
CA THR A 55 -21.63 3.60 6.99
C THR A 55 -22.52 3.66 8.24
N ILE A 56 -23.38 4.67 8.33
CA ILE A 56 -24.37 4.84 9.42
C ILE A 56 -25.27 3.60 9.59
N PHE A 57 -25.49 2.84 8.52
CA PHE A 57 -26.26 1.59 8.53
C PHE A 57 -25.39 0.34 8.72
N GLY A 58 -24.14 0.48 9.16
CA GLY A 58 -23.21 -0.61 9.47
C GLY A 58 -22.60 -1.31 8.26
N LYS A 59 -22.99 -0.97 7.02
CA LYS A 59 -22.42 -1.58 5.81
C LYS A 59 -21.05 -0.95 5.49
N PRO A 60 -19.99 -1.75 5.25
CA PRO A 60 -18.69 -1.22 4.87
C PRO A 60 -18.74 -0.66 3.44
N ARG A 61 -18.17 0.53 3.23
CA ARG A 61 -17.98 1.16 1.92
C ARG A 61 -16.53 1.60 1.78
N GLN A 62 -15.98 1.50 0.57
CA GLN A 62 -14.68 2.10 0.29
C GLN A 62 -14.84 3.61 0.09
N LEU A 63 -13.92 4.40 0.65
CA LEU A 63 -13.83 5.82 0.33
C LEU A 63 -13.49 6.02 -1.16
N THR A 64 -13.86 7.17 -1.72
CA THR A 64 -13.21 7.65 -2.96
C THR A 64 -11.81 8.15 -2.64
N PHE A 65 -11.01 8.48 -3.66
CA PHE A 65 -9.70 9.08 -3.45
C PHE A 65 -9.83 10.46 -2.76
N GLU A 66 -10.82 11.25 -3.17
CA GLU A 66 -11.12 12.57 -2.62
C GLU A 66 -11.51 12.46 -1.16
N GLU A 67 -12.45 11.57 -0.82
CA GLU A 67 -12.85 11.35 0.58
C GLU A 67 -11.68 10.83 1.44
N GLN A 68 -10.81 9.98 0.88
CA GLN A 68 -9.60 9.50 1.57
C GLN A 68 -8.62 10.64 1.84
N ALA A 69 -8.38 11.50 0.84
CA ALA A 69 -7.48 12.65 0.95
C ALA A 69 -8.00 13.66 1.97
N GLU A 70 -9.30 13.96 1.95
CA GLU A 70 -9.95 14.90 2.87
C GLU A 70 -9.99 14.38 4.32
N ASN A 71 -10.39 13.12 4.52
CA ASN A 71 -10.64 12.61 5.87
C ASN A 71 -9.42 12.01 6.57
N LEU A 72 -8.49 11.41 5.80
CA LEU A 72 -7.37 10.62 6.34
C LEU A 72 -6.01 11.05 5.78
N GLY A 73 -6.01 11.92 4.77
CA GLY A 73 -4.84 12.24 3.96
C GLY A 73 -4.38 11.07 3.07
N CYS A 74 -3.56 11.44 2.10
CA CYS A 74 -2.86 10.49 1.23
C CYS A 74 -1.36 10.79 1.30
N ALA A 75 -0.56 9.80 1.67
CA ALA A 75 0.89 9.84 1.65
C ALA A 75 1.45 8.68 0.83
N ARG A 76 2.65 8.86 0.29
CA ARG A 76 3.40 7.81 -0.37
C ARG A 76 4.88 7.88 -0.06
N ILE A 77 5.53 6.73 -0.04
CA ILE A 77 6.97 6.59 0.12
C ILE A 77 7.52 5.95 -1.15
N GLU A 78 8.33 6.68 -1.91
CA GLU A 78 9.07 6.13 -3.04
C GLU A 78 10.22 5.27 -2.51
N VAL A 79 10.39 4.04 -3.01
CA VAL A 79 11.41 3.10 -2.52
C VAL A 79 12.27 2.52 -3.64
N LYS A 80 13.50 2.11 -3.28
CA LYS A 80 14.40 1.35 -4.15
C LYS A 80 13.82 -0.03 -4.49
N SER A 81 14.09 -0.48 -5.71
CA SER A 81 13.60 -1.76 -6.27
C SER A 81 14.20 -3.02 -5.62
N THR A 82 15.30 -2.90 -4.88
CA THR A 82 16.06 -4.00 -4.29
C THR A 82 15.17 -5.01 -3.55
N GLY A 83 15.12 -6.27 -3.97
CA GLY A 83 14.34 -7.29 -3.26
C GLY A 83 12.81 -7.19 -3.39
N LEU A 84 12.29 -6.27 -4.21
CA LEU A 84 10.87 -6.27 -4.57
C LEU A 84 10.57 -7.41 -5.54
N MET A 85 9.39 -8.00 -5.40
CA MET A 85 8.87 -9.06 -6.26
C MET A 85 7.57 -8.61 -6.90
N THR A 86 7.34 -9.02 -8.14
CA THR A 86 6.04 -8.84 -8.81
C THR A 86 4.96 -9.62 -8.07
N TRP A 87 3.71 -9.19 -8.21
CA TRP A 87 2.56 -9.95 -7.73
C TRP A 87 2.55 -11.42 -8.19
N ALA A 88 2.90 -11.68 -9.46
CA ALA A 88 3.01 -13.04 -9.99
C ALA A 88 3.98 -13.91 -9.18
N LYS A 89 5.15 -13.36 -8.80
CA LYS A 89 6.15 -14.06 -7.99
C LYS A 89 5.73 -14.15 -6.51
N LEU A 90 5.11 -13.10 -5.98
CA LEU A 90 4.66 -13.05 -4.59
C LEU A 90 3.65 -14.14 -4.26
N LYS A 91 2.66 -14.38 -5.13
CA LYS A 91 1.66 -15.45 -4.92
C LYS A 91 2.29 -16.77 -4.50
N HIS A 92 3.40 -17.14 -5.14
CA HIS A 92 4.14 -18.36 -4.83
C HIS A 92 5.11 -18.20 -3.65
N LYS A 93 5.90 -17.12 -3.62
CA LYS A 93 6.96 -16.94 -2.60
C LYS A 93 6.42 -16.60 -1.21
N ALA A 94 5.27 -15.94 -1.14
CA ALA A 94 4.52 -15.69 0.07
C ALA A 94 3.64 -16.89 0.48
N ASN A 95 3.59 -17.94 -0.34
CA ASN A 95 2.75 -19.12 -0.11
C ASN A 95 1.27 -18.74 0.12
N MET A 96 0.76 -17.83 -0.73
CA MET A 96 -0.63 -17.39 -0.71
C MET A 96 -1.54 -18.52 -1.20
N ASP A 97 -2.73 -18.59 -0.62
CA ASP A 97 -3.78 -19.42 -1.20
C ASP A 97 -4.17 -18.86 -2.58
N LEU A 98 -4.09 -19.69 -3.63
CA LEU A 98 -4.31 -19.23 -5.01
C LEU A 98 -5.76 -18.81 -5.27
N LYS A 99 -6.74 -19.36 -4.54
CA LYS A 99 -8.14 -18.95 -4.65
C LYS A 99 -8.33 -17.58 -3.98
N ALA A 100 -7.75 -17.36 -2.81
CA ALA A 100 -7.72 -16.06 -2.15
C ALA A 100 -6.99 -15.01 -2.99
N ALA A 101 -5.86 -15.35 -3.61
CA ALA A 101 -5.12 -14.46 -4.49
C ALA A 101 -5.95 -14.06 -5.73
N ARG A 102 -6.68 -15.01 -6.34
CA ARG A 102 -7.61 -14.70 -7.45
C ARG A 102 -8.77 -13.80 -7.00
N ALA A 103 -9.32 -14.03 -5.81
CA ALA A 103 -10.35 -13.16 -5.25
C ALA A 103 -9.81 -11.75 -4.99
N PHE A 104 -8.58 -11.64 -4.48
CA PHE A 104 -7.89 -10.37 -4.27
C PHE A 104 -7.67 -9.60 -5.59
N GLU A 105 -7.20 -10.29 -6.64
CA GLU A 105 -7.09 -9.71 -7.99
C GLU A 105 -8.45 -9.25 -8.52
N PHE A 106 -9.50 -10.06 -8.37
CA PHE A 106 -10.85 -9.71 -8.81
C PHE A 106 -11.37 -8.46 -8.09
N THR A 107 -11.29 -8.43 -6.76
CA THR A 107 -11.68 -7.26 -5.96
C THR A 107 -10.85 -6.03 -6.32
N GLY A 108 -9.54 -6.18 -6.52
CA GLY A 108 -8.68 -5.07 -6.97
C GLY A 108 -9.12 -4.52 -8.32
N LYS A 109 -9.42 -5.37 -9.30
CA LYS A 109 -9.95 -4.95 -10.61
C LYS A 109 -11.29 -4.25 -10.51
N GLN A 110 -12.21 -4.71 -9.65
CA GLN A 110 -13.47 -4.02 -9.38
C GLN A 110 -13.25 -2.60 -8.82
N LYS A 111 -12.16 -2.42 -8.06
CA LYS A 111 -11.69 -1.11 -7.57
C LYS A 111 -10.86 -0.33 -8.59
N LYS A 112 -10.82 -0.77 -9.86
CA LYS A 112 -10.02 -0.19 -10.95
C LYS A 112 -8.51 -0.19 -10.68
N ALA A 113 -8.01 -1.09 -9.83
CA ALA A 113 -6.57 -1.32 -9.66
C ALA A 113 -6.03 -2.30 -10.71
N ASN A 114 -4.74 -2.21 -10.99
CA ASN A 114 -4.06 -3.08 -11.93
C ASN A 114 -3.07 -4.01 -11.21
N PRO A 115 -3.33 -5.33 -11.10
CA PRO A 115 -2.43 -6.26 -10.42
C PRO A 115 -1.01 -6.34 -11.00
N ASN A 116 -0.79 -5.92 -12.24
CA ASN A 116 0.56 -5.83 -12.82
C ASN A 116 1.39 -4.69 -12.23
N GLU A 117 0.74 -3.73 -11.58
CA GLU A 117 1.39 -2.64 -10.85
C GLU A 117 1.72 -3.03 -9.41
N TRP A 118 1.27 -4.19 -8.92
CA TRP A 118 1.48 -4.62 -7.54
C TRP A 118 2.82 -5.33 -7.37
N PHE A 119 3.58 -4.85 -6.39
CA PHE A 119 4.86 -5.39 -5.98
C PHE A 119 4.92 -5.47 -4.46
N GLY A 120 5.93 -6.15 -3.96
CA GLY A 120 6.15 -6.18 -2.52
C GLY A 120 7.40 -6.92 -2.10
N SER A 121 7.67 -6.84 -0.82
CA SER A 121 8.80 -7.47 -0.14
C SER A 121 8.30 -8.44 0.93
N LEU A 122 8.98 -9.58 1.08
CA LEU A 122 8.74 -10.53 2.18
C LEU A 122 9.46 -10.15 3.47
N THR A 123 10.21 -9.05 3.46
CA THR A 123 10.83 -8.43 4.62
C THR A 123 10.41 -6.96 4.71
N PRO A 124 10.39 -6.34 5.91
CA PRO A 124 10.12 -4.92 6.05
C PRO A 124 11.03 -4.08 5.16
N ILE A 125 10.51 -3.00 4.55
CA ILE A 125 11.31 -2.09 3.73
C ILE A 125 11.84 -0.98 4.64
N LYS A 126 13.10 -1.10 5.02
CA LYS A 126 13.83 -0.16 5.89
C LYS A 126 14.03 1.21 5.22
N ASN A 127 14.22 2.25 6.02
CA ASN A 127 14.31 3.64 5.58
C ASN A 127 15.52 3.97 4.70
N ASP A 128 16.61 3.22 4.80
CA ASP A 128 17.78 3.29 3.89
C ASP A 128 17.43 3.00 2.42
N ARG A 129 16.27 2.36 2.20
CA ARG A 129 15.70 2.10 0.88
C ARG A 129 14.65 3.12 0.45
N TRP A 130 14.28 4.07 1.30
CA TRP A 130 13.36 5.14 0.92
C TRP A 130 14.12 6.18 0.09
N ILE A 131 13.49 6.65 -0.98
CA ILE A 131 14.03 7.67 -1.88
C ILE A 131 13.49 9.03 -1.47
N LYS A 132 12.17 9.12 -1.27
CA LYS A 132 11.48 10.31 -0.77
C LYS A 132 10.12 9.95 -0.19
N ILE A 133 9.57 10.88 0.59
CA ILE A 133 8.23 10.81 1.14
C ILE A 133 7.44 11.97 0.54
N GLU A 134 6.21 11.72 0.12
CA GLU A 134 5.31 12.74 -0.42
C GLU A 134 3.94 12.65 0.24
N VAL A 135 3.31 13.80 0.44
CA VAL A 135 1.92 13.95 0.88
C VAL A 135 1.10 14.60 -0.23
N PHE A 136 -0.15 14.20 -0.38
CA PHE A 136 -1.07 14.80 -1.34
C PHE A 136 -1.83 15.94 -0.68
N GLU A 137 -1.55 17.16 -1.11
CA GLU A 137 -2.14 18.39 -0.57
C GLU A 137 -2.38 19.38 -1.71
N ASN A 138 -3.52 20.08 -1.68
CA ASN A 138 -3.89 21.06 -2.70
C ASN A 138 -3.87 20.47 -4.13
N GLY A 139 -4.34 19.23 -4.28
CA GLY A 139 -4.43 18.55 -5.57
C GLY A 139 -3.11 18.05 -6.16
N LYS A 140 -2.00 18.12 -5.41
CA LYS A 140 -0.67 17.71 -5.89
C LYS A 140 0.12 16.95 -4.83
N TRP A 141 1.00 16.06 -5.30
CA TRP A 141 2.01 15.43 -4.47
C TRP A 141 3.11 16.44 -4.12
N GLN A 142 3.40 16.59 -2.83
CA GLN A 142 4.41 17.49 -2.30
C GLN A 142 5.38 16.71 -1.43
N GLU A 143 6.67 16.98 -1.57
CA GLU A 143 7.69 16.30 -0.79
C GLU A 143 7.57 16.65 0.69
N PHE A 144 7.42 15.62 1.52
CA PHE A 144 7.35 15.74 2.97
C PHE A 144 8.76 15.90 3.52
N LYS A 145 9.08 17.11 4.00
CA LYS A 145 10.34 17.41 4.68
C LYS A 145 10.14 17.18 6.17
N THR A 146 10.85 16.20 6.73
CA THR A 146 10.99 16.11 8.19
C THR A 146 11.78 17.34 8.64
N SER A 147 11.19 18.20 9.48
CA SER A 147 11.95 19.21 10.21
C SER A 147 13.09 18.51 10.94
N LYS A 148 14.33 18.95 10.70
CA LYS A 148 15.53 18.42 11.36
C LYS A 148 15.46 18.63 12.87
#